data_AF-A0A950LX82-F1
#
_entry.id   AF-A0A950LX82-F1
#
_cell.length_a   1.000
_cell.length_b   1.000
_cell.length_c   1.000
_cell.angle_alpha   90.00
_cell.angle_beta   90.00
_cell.angle_gamma   90.00
#
_symmetry.space_group_name_H-M   'P 1'
#
loop_
_entity.id
_entity.type
_entity.pdbx_description
1 polymer ?
#
loop_
_entity_poly.entity_id
_entity_poly.type
_entity_poly.pdbx_seq_one_letter_code
_entity_poly.pdbx_strand_id
1 'polypeptide(L)'
;MSVQQLSDALARRGVTIQRPVLSNLENGRRPTISVTELHALAAALGVSPLLLEYPLGRIEALEVLPGVEATPWEALQWALGNQPLPGCPETGPDPTGTFALWQEHVACVTMWRRAVEDAKKLRAEADGAESPDERDRLISDAKHAELFESGAISALRRIRRQMRTAELTPPELPLALQRVDDEALP
;
A
#
# COMPACT_ATOMS: atom_id res chain seq x y z
N MET A 1 25.98 9.13 -1.49
CA MET A 1 26.29 9.21 -0.04
C MET A 1 27.48 8.30 0.22
N SER A 2 28.48 8.73 1.00
CA SER A 2 29.61 7.87 1.40
C SER A 2 29.24 6.96 2.58
N VAL A 3 30.03 5.91 2.80
CA VAL A 3 29.86 5.00 3.95
C VAL A 3 29.90 5.75 5.29
N GLN A 4 30.77 6.76 5.41
CA GLN A 4 30.83 7.59 6.62
C GLN A 4 29.54 8.39 6.80
N GLN A 5 29.07 9.04 5.73
CA GLN A 5 27.82 9.81 5.76
C GLN A 5 26.61 8.92 6.11
N LEU A 6 26.59 7.68 5.63
CA LEU A 6 25.57 6.68 5.95
C LEU A 6 25.63 6.28 7.43
N SER A 7 26.82 5.99 7.95
CA SER A 7 27.04 5.68 9.38
C SER A 7 26.54 6.83 10.27
N ASP A 8 26.89 8.07 9.93
CA ASP A 8 26.43 9.26 10.65
C ASP A 8 24.91 9.44 10.57
N ALA A 9 24.31 9.15 9.41
CA ALA A 9 22.86 9.23 9.20
C ALA A 9 22.06 8.19 10.00
N LEU A 10 22.63 6.99 10.18
CA LEU A 10 22.08 5.94 11.02
C LEU A 10 22.20 6.30 12.50
N ALA A 11 23.36 6.82 12.92
CA ALA A 11 23.60 7.24 14.30
C ALA A 11 22.61 8.32 14.76
N ARG A 12 22.27 9.29 13.89
CA ARG A 12 21.22 10.30 14.15
C ARG A 12 19.83 9.71 14.39
N ARG A 13 19.58 8.47 13.98
CA ARG A 13 18.32 7.74 14.17
C ARG A 13 18.38 6.70 15.29
N GLY A 14 19.45 6.72 16.09
CA GLY A 14 19.65 5.77 17.20
C GLY A 14 20.11 4.38 16.77
N VAL A 15 20.46 4.17 15.49
CA VAL A 15 20.96 2.89 14.99
C VAL A 15 22.45 3.01 14.74
N THR A 16 23.26 2.27 15.50
CA THR A 16 24.72 2.34 15.37
C THR A 16 25.23 1.20 14.50
N ILE A 17 25.44 1.47 13.21
CA ILE A 17 26.18 0.57 12.32
C ILE A 17 27.53 1.22 11.99
N GLN A 18 28.61 0.58 12.42
CA GLN A 18 29.97 1.09 12.26
C GLN A 18 30.38 1.07 10.78
N ARG A 19 31.17 2.07 10.34
CA ARG A 19 31.67 2.17 8.97
C ARG A 19 32.28 0.86 8.42
N PRO A 20 33.12 0.10 9.17
CA PRO A 20 33.65 -1.17 8.67
C PRO A 20 32.57 -2.21 8.39
N VAL A 21 31.48 -2.23 9.17
CA VAL A 21 30.36 -3.15 8.97
C VAL A 21 29.60 -2.79 7.70
N LEU A 22 29.35 -1.50 7.47
CA LEU A 22 28.74 -1.01 6.24
C LEU A 22 29.61 -1.33 5.01
N SER A 23 30.92 -1.12 5.11
CA SER A 23 31.84 -1.52 4.04
C SER A 23 31.85 -3.04 3.80
N ASN A 24 31.69 -3.85 4.84
CA ASN A 24 31.58 -5.30 4.66
C ASN A 24 30.27 -5.71 3.99
N LEU A 25 29.16 -5.02 4.28
CA LEU A 25 27.88 -5.23 3.59
C LEU A 25 28.01 -4.85 2.10
N GLU A 26 28.53 -3.66 1.78
CA GLU A 26 28.67 -3.18 0.40
C GLU A 26 29.55 -4.09 -0.47
N ASN A 27 30.59 -4.68 0.13
CA ASN A 27 31.51 -5.58 -0.56
C ASN A 27 31.10 -7.05 -0.50
N GLY A 28 29.91 -7.37 0.02
CA GLY A 28 29.42 -8.75 0.17
C GLY A 28 30.21 -9.62 1.16
N ARG A 29 31.14 -9.04 1.94
CA ARG A 29 31.91 -9.74 2.98
C ARG A 29 31.05 -10.09 4.20
N ARG A 30 29.95 -9.35 4.40
CA ARG A 30 28.88 -9.71 5.32
C ARG A 30 27.63 -10.00 4.51
N PRO A 31 27.23 -11.27 4.35
CA PRO A 31 26.09 -11.64 3.51
C PRO A 31 24.74 -11.50 4.22
N THR A 32 24.73 -11.23 5.53
CA THR A 32 23.52 -11.16 6.34
C THR A 32 23.27 -9.76 6.86
N ILE A 33 22.00 -9.36 6.87
CA ILE A 33 21.52 -8.14 7.48
C ILE A 33 20.26 -8.47 8.28
N SER A 34 20.09 -7.86 9.45
CA SER A 34 18.84 -7.99 10.19
C SER A 34 17.75 -7.11 9.59
N VAL A 35 16.47 -7.47 9.80
CA VAL A 35 15.31 -6.68 9.38
C VAL A 35 15.37 -5.25 9.95
N THR A 36 15.90 -5.08 11.17
CA THR A 36 16.07 -3.75 11.77
C THR A 36 17.13 -2.92 11.02
N GLU A 37 18.26 -3.53 10.67
CA GLU A 37 19.30 -2.86 9.88
C GLU A 37 18.79 -2.51 8.47
N LEU A 38 18.02 -3.38 7.81
CA LEU A 38 17.40 -3.11 6.52
C LEU A 38 16.50 -1.87 6.55
N HIS A 39 15.60 -1.78 7.54
CA HIS A 39 14.74 -0.62 7.72
C HIS A 39 15.53 0.66 8.04
N ALA A 40 16.55 0.55 8.89
CA ALA A 40 17.39 1.70 9.24
C ALA A 40 18.16 2.22 8.02
N LEU A 41 18.71 1.34 7.20
CA LEU A 41 19.37 1.69 5.94
C LEU A 41 18.40 2.38 4.99
N ALA A 42 17.21 1.79 4.79
CA ALA A 42 16.18 2.37 3.92
C ALA A 42 15.77 3.78 4.37
N ALA A 43 15.56 3.97 5.68
CA ALA A 43 15.24 5.27 6.27
C ALA A 43 16.40 6.28 6.17
N ALA A 44 17.65 5.83 6.26
CA ALA A 44 18.83 6.69 6.08
C ALA A 44 19.05 7.07 4.61
N LEU A 45 18.70 6.18 3.67
CA LEU A 45 18.80 6.37 2.23
C LEU A 45 17.60 7.12 1.63
N GLY A 46 16.49 7.23 2.35
CA GLY A 46 15.26 7.86 1.87
C GLY A 46 14.54 7.01 0.81
N VAL A 47 14.62 5.69 0.91
CA VAL A 47 13.99 4.73 -0.02
C VAL A 47 13.10 3.75 0.73
N SER A 48 12.22 3.05 0.02
CA SER A 48 11.48 1.90 0.57
C SER A 48 12.45 0.76 0.90
N PRO A 49 12.31 0.04 2.03
CA PRO A 49 13.11 -1.16 2.32
C PRO A 49 12.96 -2.22 1.22
N LEU A 50 11.78 -2.32 0.61
CA LEU A 50 11.53 -3.26 -0.49
C LEU A 50 12.31 -2.91 -1.76
N LEU A 51 12.76 -1.67 -1.95
CA LEU A 51 13.63 -1.31 -3.08
C LEU A 51 15.10 -1.70 -2.85
N LEU A 52 15.49 -1.95 -1.60
CA LEU A 52 16.81 -2.50 -1.29
C LEU A 52 16.85 -4.02 -1.50
N GLU A 53 15.72 -4.69 -1.24
CA GLU A 53 15.57 -6.14 -1.43
C GLU A 53 15.23 -6.51 -2.88
N TYR A 54 14.33 -5.75 -3.51
CA TYR A 54 13.85 -5.96 -4.88
C TYR A 54 14.21 -4.73 -5.73
N PRO A 55 15.39 -4.70 -6.36
CA PRO A 55 15.89 -3.51 -7.05
C PRO A 55 15.25 -3.38 -8.44
N LEU A 56 13.97 -2.96 -8.45
CA LEU A 56 13.13 -2.80 -9.63
C LEU A 56 13.83 -1.98 -10.74
N GLY A 57 13.90 -2.54 -11.95
CA GLY A 57 14.50 -1.89 -13.12
C GLY A 57 16.02 -1.70 -13.05
N ARG A 58 16.70 -2.32 -12.07
CA ARG A 58 18.17 -2.28 -11.95
C ARG A 58 18.85 -3.59 -12.33
N ILE A 59 18.16 -4.70 -12.13
CA ILE A 59 18.60 -6.05 -12.49
C ILE A 59 17.46 -6.78 -13.19
N GLU A 60 17.81 -7.77 -14.01
CA GLU A 60 16.82 -8.57 -14.75
C GLU A 60 16.23 -9.69 -13.90
N ALA A 61 17.05 -10.32 -13.05
CA ALA A 61 16.65 -11.42 -12.18
C ALA A 61 17.41 -11.38 -10.85
N LEU A 62 16.86 -12.04 -9.84
CA LEU A 62 17.48 -12.34 -8.56
C LEU A 62 17.06 -13.72 -8.06
N GLU A 63 17.97 -14.34 -7.30
CA GLU A 63 17.70 -15.55 -6.54
C GLU A 63 16.93 -15.19 -5.25
N VAL A 64 15.63 -15.45 -5.22
CA VAL A 64 14.75 -15.12 -4.07
C VAL A 64 14.80 -16.21 -3.01
N LEU A 65 14.92 -17.46 -3.44
CA LEU A 65 15.15 -18.65 -2.61
C LEU A 65 16.27 -19.48 -3.27
N PRO A 66 16.96 -20.37 -2.53
CA PRO A 66 17.98 -21.23 -3.12
C PRO A 66 17.48 -21.97 -4.37
N GLY A 67 18.07 -21.68 -5.53
CA GLY A 67 17.72 -22.23 -6.82
C GLY A 67 16.46 -21.66 -7.48
N VAL A 68 15.84 -20.62 -6.91
CA VAL A 68 14.62 -19.98 -7.43
C VAL A 68 14.95 -18.56 -7.90
N GLU A 69 15.11 -18.44 -9.21
CA GLU A 69 15.26 -17.16 -9.90
C GLU A 69 13.89 -16.56 -10.19
N ALA A 70 13.75 -15.25 -9.96
CA ALA A 70 12.58 -14.47 -10.33
C ALA A 70 12.99 -13.08 -10.80
N THR A 71 12.13 -12.41 -11.56
CA THR A 71 12.31 -10.98 -11.79
C THR A 71 12.09 -10.19 -10.49
N PRO A 72 12.70 -9.00 -10.31
CA PRO A 72 12.42 -8.15 -9.16
C PRO A 72 10.93 -7.84 -8.96
N TRP A 73 10.15 -7.81 -10.05
CA TRP A 73 8.71 -7.59 -9.99
C TRP A 73 7.95 -8.81 -9.43
N GLU A 74 8.26 -10.02 -9.91
CA GLU A 74 7.63 -11.25 -9.40
C GLU A 74 7.97 -11.48 -7.92
N ALA A 75 9.22 -11.25 -7.53
CA ALA A 75 9.67 -11.36 -6.15
C ALA A 75 8.91 -10.38 -5.22
N LEU A 76 8.73 -9.14 -5.67
CA LEU A 76 7.93 -8.14 -4.95
C LEU A 76 6.46 -8.56 -4.85
N GLN A 77 5.85 -9.07 -5.92
CA GLN A 77 4.46 -9.51 -5.91
C GLN A 77 4.23 -10.67 -4.94
N TRP A 78 5.21 -11.57 -4.80
CA TRP A 78 5.21 -12.61 -3.78
C TRP A 78 5.33 -12.03 -2.38
N ALA A 79 6.27 -11.12 -2.15
CA ALA A 79 6.45 -10.46 -0.84
C ALA A 79 5.20 -9.68 -0.39
N LEU A 80 4.42 -9.16 -1.34
CA LEU A 80 3.16 -8.44 -1.08
C LEU A 80 1.93 -9.34 -0.89
N GLY A 81 2.09 -10.66 -0.98
CA GLY A 81 0.95 -11.59 -0.86
C GLY A 81 0.10 -11.70 -2.14
N ASN A 82 0.56 -11.15 -3.29
CA ASN A 82 -0.28 -11.02 -4.49
C ASN A 82 -0.20 -12.25 -5.42
N GLN A 83 0.99 -12.78 -5.65
CA GLN A 83 1.21 -13.92 -6.56
C GLN A 83 2.27 -14.89 -6.00
N PRO A 84 2.15 -16.22 -6.21
CA PRO A 84 3.20 -17.15 -5.80
C PRO A 84 4.47 -16.94 -6.63
N LEU A 85 5.62 -17.36 -6.09
CA LEU A 85 6.86 -17.41 -6.87
C LEU A 85 6.74 -18.40 -8.04
N PRO A 86 7.38 -18.14 -9.19
CA PRO A 86 7.46 -19.09 -10.28
C PRO A 86 7.99 -20.45 -9.79
N GLY A 87 7.29 -21.53 -10.11
CA GLY A 87 7.70 -22.88 -9.75
C GLY A 87 7.44 -23.30 -8.29
N CYS A 88 6.87 -22.43 -7.45
CA CYS A 88 6.51 -22.74 -6.05
C CYS A 88 4.99 -22.62 -5.81
N PRO A 89 4.17 -23.57 -6.29
CA PRO A 89 2.71 -23.51 -6.15
C PRO A 89 2.17 -23.97 -4.79
N GLU A 90 2.99 -24.61 -3.95
CA GLU A 90 2.53 -25.42 -2.81
C GLU A 90 1.85 -24.62 -1.68
N THR A 91 2.04 -23.30 -1.65
CA THR A 91 1.22 -22.39 -0.82
C THR A 91 1.03 -21.10 -1.59
N GLY A 92 -0.22 -20.62 -1.68
CA GLY A 92 -0.48 -19.28 -2.19
C GLY A 92 0.26 -18.23 -1.35
N PRO A 93 0.60 -17.07 -1.92
CA PRO A 93 1.37 -16.03 -1.23
C PRO A 93 0.64 -15.45 -0.01
N ASP A 94 -0.69 -15.63 0.06
CA ASP A 94 -1.53 -15.26 1.18
C ASP A 94 -2.66 -16.30 1.35
N PRO A 95 -2.41 -17.44 2.01
CA PRO A 95 -3.39 -18.51 2.15
C PRO A 95 -4.61 -18.10 3.01
N THR A 96 -4.45 -17.04 3.81
CA THR A 96 -5.51 -16.47 4.65
C THR A 96 -6.35 -15.40 3.94
N GLY A 97 -5.89 -14.89 2.79
CA GLY A 97 -6.48 -13.73 2.14
C GLY A 97 -6.35 -12.43 2.95
N THR A 98 -5.47 -12.38 3.96
CA THR A 98 -5.27 -11.22 4.83
C THR A 98 -4.81 -10.01 4.01
N PHE A 99 -3.73 -10.12 3.25
CA PHE A 99 -3.23 -9.02 2.41
C PHE A 99 -4.29 -8.57 1.41
N ALA A 100 -5.02 -9.51 0.79
CA ALA A 100 -6.09 -9.17 -0.13
C ALA A 100 -7.19 -8.33 0.54
N LEU A 101 -7.68 -8.75 1.73
CA LEU A 101 -8.68 -8.00 2.49
C LEU A 101 -8.20 -6.60 2.89
N TRP A 102 -6.93 -6.47 3.29
CA TRP A 102 -6.34 -5.18 3.63
C TRP A 102 -6.23 -4.25 2.41
N GLN A 103 -5.79 -4.77 1.26
CA GLN A 103 -5.72 -4.00 0.01
C GLN A 103 -7.11 -3.55 -0.45
N GLU A 104 -8.09 -4.44 -0.43
CA GLU A 104 -9.47 -4.13 -0.79
C GLU A 104 -10.08 -3.09 0.16
N HIS A 105 -9.78 -3.15 1.46
CA HIS A 105 -10.22 -2.15 2.45
C HIS A 105 -9.70 -0.75 2.09
N VAL A 106 -8.38 -0.64 1.86
CA VAL A 106 -7.74 0.63 1.47
C VAL A 106 -8.29 1.16 0.14
N ALA A 107 -8.52 0.26 -0.83
CA ALA A 107 -9.12 0.61 -2.11
C ALA A 107 -10.53 1.18 -1.93
N CYS A 108 -11.38 0.57 -1.11
CA CYS A 108 -12.74 1.06 -0.84
C CYS A 108 -12.72 2.46 -0.21
N VAL A 109 -11.85 2.70 0.79
CA VAL A 109 -11.71 4.03 1.42
C VAL A 109 -11.22 5.07 0.41
N THR A 110 -10.28 4.69 -0.46
CA THR A 110 -9.75 5.58 -1.51
C THR A 110 -10.81 5.92 -2.56
N MET A 111 -11.58 4.93 -3.01
CA MET A 111 -12.69 5.12 -3.93
C MET A 111 -13.77 6.02 -3.34
N TRP A 112 -14.16 5.78 -2.07
CA TRP A 112 -15.10 6.65 -1.36
C TRP A 112 -14.62 8.10 -1.30
N ARG A 113 -13.35 8.34 -0.92
CA ARG A 113 -12.80 9.71 -0.85
C ARG A 113 -12.89 10.43 -2.19
N ARG A 114 -12.54 9.76 -3.28
CA ARG A 114 -12.63 10.32 -4.64
C ARG A 114 -14.07 10.65 -5.01
N ALA A 115 -14.99 9.72 -4.77
CA ALA A 115 -16.41 9.91 -5.08
C ALA A 115 -17.00 11.12 -4.32
N VAL A 116 -16.66 11.29 -3.03
CA VAL A 116 -17.08 12.45 -2.23
C VAL A 116 -16.51 13.75 -2.79
N GLU A 117 -15.22 13.77 -3.15
CA GLU A 117 -14.56 14.95 -3.69
C GLU A 117 -15.16 15.35 -5.05
N ASP A 118 -15.38 14.37 -5.93
CA ASP A 118 -15.99 14.57 -7.24
C ASP A 118 -17.43 15.08 -7.11
N ALA A 119 -18.26 14.45 -6.29
CA ALA A 119 -19.63 14.88 -6.05
C ALA A 119 -19.67 16.32 -5.52
N LYS A 120 -18.84 16.65 -4.52
CA LYS A 120 -18.75 17.99 -3.95
C LYS A 120 -18.34 19.03 -5.00
N LYS A 121 -17.35 18.71 -5.82
CA LYS A 121 -16.87 19.60 -6.88
C LYS A 121 -17.97 19.87 -7.92
N LEU A 122 -18.62 18.81 -8.40
CA LEU A 122 -19.69 18.92 -9.41
C LEU A 122 -20.90 19.72 -8.88
N ARG A 123 -21.24 19.57 -7.60
CA ARG A 123 -22.28 20.39 -6.95
C ARG A 123 -21.89 21.86 -6.91
N ALA A 124 -20.66 22.18 -6.51
CA ALA A 124 -20.19 23.55 -6.46
C ALA A 124 -20.14 24.20 -7.86
N GLU A 125 -19.76 23.45 -8.90
CA GLU A 125 -19.81 23.91 -10.29
C GLU A 125 -21.26 24.14 -10.76
N ALA A 126 -22.18 23.24 -10.40
CA ALA A 126 -23.60 23.39 -10.73
C ALA A 126 -24.22 24.66 -10.09
N ASP A 127 -23.82 25.00 -8.87
CA ASP A 127 -24.26 26.22 -8.18
C ASP A 127 -23.79 27.50 -8.89
N GLY A 128 -22.64 27.44 -9.57
CA GLY A 128 -22.06 28.54 -10.35
C GLY A 128 -22.42 28.56 -11.84
N ALA A 129 -23.20 27.58 -12.33
CA ALA A 129 -23.49 27.42 -13.75
C ALA A 129 -24.36 28.54 -14.30
N GLU A 130 -23.99 29.07 -15.48
CA GLU A 130 -24.66 30.20 -16.11
C GLU A 130 -25.96 29.79 -16.82
N SER A 131 -26.04 28.54 -17.30
CA SER A 131 -27.18 28.02 -18.03
C SER A 131 -27.91 26.89 -17.29
N PRO A 132 -29.25 26.80 -17.41
CA PRO A 132 -30.01 25.68 -16.84
C PRO A 132 -29.55 24.31 -17.35
N ASP A 133 -29.24 24.19 -18.65
CA ASP A 133 -28.82 22.92 -19.25
C ASP A 133 -27.47 22.43 -18.70
N GLU A 134 -26.52 23.34 -18.49
CA GLU A 134 -25.23 23.02 -17.87
C GLU A 134 -25.40 22.60 -16.41
N ARG A 135 -26.19 23.37 -15.66
CA ARG A 135 -26.51 23.03 -14.27
C ARG A 135 -27.13 21.63 -14.15
N ASP A 136 -28.09 21.31 -15.00
CA ASP A 136 -28.78 20.02 -14.94
C ASP A 136 -27.85 18.84 -15.28
N ARG A 137 -26.90 19.03 -16.22
CA ARG A 137 -25.84 18.05 -16.52
C ARG A 137 -24.91 17.85 -15.32
N LEU A 138 -24.39 18.92 -14.73
CA LEU A 138 -23.50 18.85 -13.56
C LEU A 138 -24.20 18.21 -12.35
N ILE A 139 -25.48 18.50 -12.13
CA ILE A 139 -26.29 17.83 -11.09
C ILE A 139 -26.44 16.34 -11.39
N SER A 140 -26.68 15.96 -12.65
CA SER A 140 -26.75 14.56 -13.05
C SER A 140 -25.42 13.84 -12.80
N ASP A 141 -24.30 14.45 -13.14
CA ASP A 141 -22.97 13.87 -12.92
C ASP A 141 -22.64 13.78 -11.43
N ALA A 142 -23.01 14.79 -10.63
CA ALA A 142 -22.88 14.75 -9.17
C ALA A 142 -23.65 13.58 -8.58
N LYS A 143 -24.88 13.33 -9.04
CA LYS A 143 -25.67 12.16 -8.61
C LYS A 143 -25.01 10.84 -8.98
N HIS A 144 -24.35 10.75 -10.15
CA HIS A 144 -23.58 9.55 -10.49
C HIS A 144 -22.40 9.34 -9.54
N ALA A 145 -21.67 10.40 -9.18
CA ALA A 145 -20.60 10.32 -8.18
C ALA A 145 -21.12 9.89 -6.80
N GLU A 146 -22.28 10.40 -6.35
CA GLU A 146 -22.96 10.00 -5.11
C GLU A 146 -23.36 8.50 -5.11
N LEU A 147 -23.69 7.93 -6.28
CA LEU A 147 -23.93 6.48 -6.42
C LEU A 147 -22.64 5.67 -6.23
N PHE A 148 -21.50 6.14 -6.78
CA PHE A 148 -20.20 5.50 -6.54
C PHE A 148 -19.78 5.58 -5.07
N GLU A 149 -20.05 6.70 -4.40
CA GLU A 149 -19.84 6.85 -2.96
C GLU A 149 -20.59 5.77 -2.17
N SER A 150 -21.89 5.64 -2.43
CA SER A 150 -22.77 4.66 -1.78
C SER A 150 -22.32 3.21 -2.03
N GLY A 151 -21.86 2.93 -3.26
CA GLY A 151 -21.27 1.65 -3.63
C GLY A 151 -19.99 1.34 -2.85
N ALA A 152 -19.09 2.32 -2.73
CA ALA A 152 -17.85 2.18 -1.98
C ALA A 152 -18.10 1.95 -0.47
N ILE A 153 -19.09 2.63 0.12
CA ILE A 153 -19.53 2.40 1.51
C ILE A 153 -20.02 0.96 1.71
N SER A 154 -20.86 0.49 0.80
CA SER A 154 -21.42 -0.87 0.86
C SER A 154 -20.32 -1.94 0.71
N ALA A 155 -19.39 -1.73 -0.22
CA ALA A 155 -18.22 -2.59 -0.39
C ALA A 155 -17.33 -2.58 0.86
N LEU A 156 -17.02 -1.41 1.41
CA LEU A 156 -16.23 -1.26 2.63
C LEU A 156 -16.84 -2.03 3.80
N ARG A 157 -18.16 -1.92 4.02
CA ARG A 157 -18.88 -2.67 5.07
C ARG A 157 -18.71 -4.18 4.88
N ARG A 158 -18.84 -4.68 3.65
CA ARG A 158 -18.63 -6.10 3.33
C ARG A 158 -17.21 -6.55 3.65
N ILE A 159 -16.19 -5.81 3.21
CA ILE A 159 -14.79 -6.16 3.47
C ILE A 159 -14.49 -6.14 4.97
N ARG A 160 -14.94 -5.13 5.70
CA ARG A 160 -14.73 -5.04 7.15
C ARG A 160 -15.40 -6.18 7.91
N ARG A 161 -16.55 -6.68 7.44
CA ARG A 161 -17.18 -7.89 7.98
C ARG A 161 -16.31 -9.12 7.72
N GLN A 162 -15.81 -9.29 6.49
CA GLN A 162 -14.91 -10.39 6.14
C GLN A 162 -13.63 -10.38 6.98
N MET A 163 -13.02 -9.21 7.18
CA MET A 163 -11.87 -9.04 8.06
C MET A 163 -12.15 -9.55 9.48
N ARG A 164 -13.29 -9.18 10.09
CA ARG A 164 -13.67 -9.66 11.42
C ARG A 164 -13.93 -11.16 11.48
N THR A 165 -14.55 -11.73 10.43
CA THR A 165 -14.75 -13.18 10.32
C THR A 165 -13.43 -13.93 10.23
N ALA A 166 -12.41 -13.32 9.61
CA ALA A 166 -11.04 -13.83 9.58
C ALA A 166 -10.22 -13.47 10.84
N GLU A 167 -10.86 -13.05 11.93
CA GLU A 167 -10.23 -12.62 13.20
C GLU A 167 -9.24 -11.45 13.06
N LEU A 168 -9.34 -10.68 11.97
CA LEU A 168 -8.55 -9.46 11.76
C LEU A 168 -9.23 -8.26 12.42
N THR A 169 -8.41 -7.32 12.90
CA THR A 169 -8.90 -6.00 13.34
C THR A 169 -8.89 -5.03 12.17
N PRO A 170 -10.07 -4.58 11.67
CA PRO A 170 -10.11 -3.63 10.57
C PRO A 170 -9.47 -2.28 10.94
N PRO A 171 -8.83 -1.58 9.99
CA PRO A 171 -8.24 -0.27 10.23
C PRO A 171 -9.24 0.76 10.73
N GLU A 172 -8.75 1.78 11.43
CA GLU A 172 -9.52 2.97 11.76
C GLU A 172 -10.01 3.68 10.50
N LEU A 173 -11.21 4.27 10.61
CA LEU A 173 -11.84 4.98 9.50
C LEU A 173 -11.80 6.49 9.73
N PRO A 174 -11.80 7.29 8.64
CA PRO A 174 -12.06 8.71 8.72
C PRO A 174 -13.37 9.00 9.47
N LEU A 175 -13.46 10.17 10.11
CA LEU A 175 -14.63 10.57 10.93
C LEU A 175 -15.97 10.36 10.20
N ALA A 176 -16.05 10.74 8.92
CA ALA A 176 -17.25 10.60 8.10
C ALA A 176 -17.70 9.14 7.86
N LEU A 177 -16.81 8.16 8.05
CA LEU A 177 -17.08 6.74 7.88
C LEU A 177 -17.13 5.96 9.19
N GLN A 178 -17.01 6.60 10.36
CA GLN A 178 -16.97 5.88 11.65
C GLN A 178 -18.20 5.01 11.91
N ARG A 179 -19.34 5.37 11.32
CA ARG A 179 -20.62 4.66 11.46
C ARG A 179 -20.89 3.66 10.33
N VAL A 180 -19.92 3.38 9.46
CA VAL A 180 -20.13 2.48 8.31
C VAL A 180 -20.53 1.05 8.73
N ASP A 181 -20.09 0.64 9.92
CA ASP A 181 -20.38 -0.67 10.49
C ASP A 181 -21.70 -0.72 11.29
N ASP A 182 -22.32 0.43 11.57
CA ASP A 182 -23.62 0.47 12.23
C ASP A 182 -24.66 -0.14 11.28
N GLU A 183 -25.42 -1.15 11.74
CA GLU A 183 -26.49 -1.78 10.95
C GLU A 183 -27.66 -0.83 10.60
N ALA A 184 -27.62 0.42 11.08
CA ALA A 184 -28.71 1.38 11.09
C ALA A 184 -28.42 2.69 10.32
N LEU A 185 -27.77 2.63 9.16
CA LEU A 185 -27.85 3.71 8.17
C LEU A 185 -28.78 3.25 7.03
N PRO A 186 -29.88 3.99 6.76
CA PRO A 186 -30.89 3.61 5.78
C PRO A 186 -30.33 3.50 4.36
#